data_AF-A0A024Q9F9-F1
#
_entry.id   AF-A0A024Q9F9-F1
#
_cell.length_a   1.000
_cell.length_b   1.000
_cell.length_c   1.000
_cell.angle_alpha   90.00
_cell.angle_beta   90.00
_cell.angle_gamma   90.00
#
_symmetry.space_group_name_H-M   'P 1'
#
loop_
_entity.id
_entity.type
_entity.pdbx_description
1 polymer ?
#
loop_
_entity_poly.entity_id
_entity_poly.type
_entity_poly.pdbx_seq_one_letter_code
_entity_poly.pdbx_strand_id
1 'polypeptide(L)' 'MKTYTVTPNVDATGWFVKLEDVAPEELYDAKDEAISEATRMAKENSPSKVTILDKFHNIVEETRY' A
#
# COMPACT_ATOMS: atom_id res chain seq x y z
N MET A 1 0.28 11.36 10.84
CA MET A 1 0.58 9.92 10.76
C MET A 1 0.42 9.53 9.30
N LYS A 2 1.47 9.04 8.65
CA LYS A 2 1.39 8.74 7.21
C LYS A 2 0.64 7.43 6.99
N THR A 3 -0.30 7.40 6.04
CA THR A 3 -1.07 6.20 5.73
C THR A 3 -0.71 5.71 4.33
N TYR A 4 -0.11 4.53 4.25
CA TYR A 4 0.19 3.85 3.00
C TYR A 4 -0.91 2.83 2.74
N THR A 5 -1.43 2.85 1.51
CA THR A 5 -2.56 2.03 1.09
C THR A 5 -2.12 1.22 -0.11
N VAL A 6 -2.15 -0.10 -0.01
CA VAL A 6 -1.77 -1.01 -1.09
C VAL A 6 -3.05 -1.55 -1.72
N THR A 7 -3.33 -1.18 -2.97
CA THR A 7 -4.55 -1.59 -3.68
C THR A 7 -4.20 -2.25 -5.00
N PRO A 8 -4.85 -3.35 -5.40
CA PRO A 8 -4.65 -3.90 -6.73
C PRO A 8 -5.25 -2.97 -7.80
N ASN A 9 -4.75 -3.08 -9.03
CA ASN A 9 -5.35 -2.47 -10.21
C ASN A 9 -6.68 -3.17 -10.59
N VAL A 10 -7.40 -2.57 -11.54
CA VAL A 10 -8.70 -3.09 -12.01
C VAL A 10 -8.63 -4.53 -12.54
N ASP A 11 -7.48 -4.92 -13.08
CA ASP A 11 -7.22 -6.27 -13.61
C ASP A 11 -6.64 -7.25 -12.56
N ALA A 12 -6.37 -6.79 -11.33
CA ALA A 12 -5.62 -7.51 -10.29
C ALA A 12 -4.26 -8.08 -10.76
N THR A 13 -3.67 -7.48 -11.79
CA THR A 13 -2.36 -7.83 -12.36
C THR A 13 -1.23 -6.96 -11.81
N GLY A 14 -1.55 -5.86 -11.13
CA GLY A 14 -0.57 -4.99 -10.51
C GLY A 14 -1.13 -4.34 -9.24
N TRP A 15 -0.25 -3.77 -8.45
CA TRP A 15 -0.50 -3.27 -7.10
C TRP A 15 0.01 -1.84 -6.99
N PHE A 16 -0.88 -0.92 -6.64
CA PHE A 16 -0.56 0.46 -6.39
C PHE A 16 -0.27 0.68 -4.91
N VAL A 17 0.82 1.37 -4.62
CA VAL A 17 1.09 1.92 -3.29
C VAL A 17 0.70 3.39 -3.31
N LYS A 18 -0.30 3.75 -2.51
CA LYS A 18 -0.80 5.11 -2.38
C LYS A 18 -0.52 5.64 -0.99
N LEU A 19 0.14 6.79 -0.89
CA LEU A 19 0.22 7.55 0.35
C LEU A 19 -1.03 8.44 0.47
N GLU A 20 -1.65 8.48 1.64
CA GLU A 20 -2.74 9.40 1.96
C GLU A 20 -2.28 10.83 1.68
N ASP A 21 -3.10 11.57 0.94
CA ASP A 21 -2.82 12.91 0.41
C ASP A 21 -1.88 13.00 -0.82
N VAL A 22 -1.42 11.87 -1.38
CA VAL A 22 -0.57 11.82 -2.59
C VAL A 22 -1.16 10.90 -3.66
N ALA A 23 -0.89 11.19 -4.93
CA ALA A 23 -1.22 10.29 -6.03
C ALA A 23 -0.39 8.99 -5.89
N PRO A 24 -0.93 7.82 -6.27
CA PRO A 24 -0.11 6.61 -6.36
C PRO A 24 0.96 6.82 -7.44
N GLU A 25 2.22 6.90 -7.02
CA GLU A 25 3.35 7.12 -7.93
C GLU A 25 3.90 5.80 -8.49
N GLU A 26 3.67 4.69 -7.78
CA GLU A 26 4.32 3.41 -8.07
C GLU A 26 3.29 2.29 -8.25
N LEU A 27 3.44 1.58 -9.38
CA LEU A 27 2.73 0.35 -9.72
C LEU A 27 3.76 -0.78 -9.70
N TYR A 28 3.45 -1.82 -8.94
CA TYR A 28 4.25 -3.03 -8.85
C TYR A 28 3.49 -4.20 -9.47
N ASP A 29 4.17 -5.07 -10.21
CA ASP A 29 3.53 -6.28 -10.76
C ASP A 29 3.20 -7.30 -9.67
N ALA A 30 4.03 -7.38 -8.61
CA ALA A 30 3.86 -8.33 -7.52
C ALA A 30 3.29 -7.68 -6.25
N LYS A 31 2.34 -8.38 -5.61
CA LYS A 31 1.76 -7.95 -4.32
C LYS A 31 2.82 -7.79 -3.24
N ASP A 32 3.68 -8.79 -3.13
CA ASP A 32 4.73 -8.83 -2.11
C ASP A 32 5.71 -7.67 -2.24
N GLU A 33 6.02 -7.26 -3.47
CA GLU A 33 6.90 -6.12 -3.76
C GLU A 33 6.25 -4.80 -3.30
N ALA A 34 4.98 -4.59 -3.65
CA ALA A 34 4.21 -3.43 -3.19
C ALA A 34 4.10 -3.35 -1.66
N ILE A 35 3.85 -4.49 -0.99
CA ILE A 35 3.76 -4.55 0.47
C ILE A 35 5.12 -4.25 1.11
N SER A 36 6.19 -4.83 0.57
CA SER A 36 7.55 -4.62 1.06
C SER A 36 7.92 -3.15 0.99
N GLU A 37 7.64 -2.49 -0.14
CA GLU A 37 7.96 -1.07 -0.30
C GLU A 37 7.08 -0.17 0.58
N ALA A 38 5.77 -0.42 0.63
CA ALA A 38 4.87 0.31 1.53
C ALA A 38 5.31 0.18 3.00
N THR A 39 5.75 -1.01 3.41
CA THR A 39 6.29 -1.27 4.74
C THR A 39 7.59 -0.53 5.00
N ARG A 40 8.49 -0.52 4.02
CA ARG A 40 9.77 0.20 4.10
C ARG A 40 9.53 1.70 4.29
N MET A 41 8.71 2.30 3.42
CA MET A 41 8.34 3.72 3.49
C MET A 41 7.64 4.06 4.81
N ALA A 42 6.74 3.20 5.27
CA ALA A 42 6.05 3.39 6.54
C ALA A 42 7.02 3.43 7.73
N LYS A 43 7.93 2.47 7.83
CA LYS A 43 8.95 2.45 8.89
C LYS A 43 9.87 3.66 8.86
N GLU A 44 10.24 4.13 7.67
CA GLU A 44 11.06 5.34 7.51
C GLU A 44 10.31 6.62 7.92
N ASN A 45 8.98 6.60 7.91
CA ASN A 45 8.13 7.76 8.17
C ASN A 45 7.24 7.61 9.42
N SER A 46 7.71 6.93 10.47
CA SER A 46 6.98 6.78 11.73
C SER A 46 6.65 8.15 12.38
N PRO A 47 5.44 8.34 12.94
CA PRO A 47 4.37 7.36 13.03
C PRO A 47 3.60 7.21 11.71
N SER A 48 3.35 5.96 11.31
CA SER A 48 2.69 5.63 10.05
C SER A 48 1.85 4.34 10.15
N LYS A 49 1.03 4.08 9.13
CA LYS A 49 0.27 2.83 8.98
C LYS A 49 0.28 2.36 7.53
N VAL A 50 0.23 1.05 7.34
CA VAL A 50 0.08 0.37 6.06
C VAL A 50 -1.23 -0.38 6.07
N THR A 51 -2.08 -0.14 5.07
CA THR A 51 -3.37 -0.82 4.88
C THR A 51 -3.36 -1.52 3.54
N ILE A 52 -3.58 -2.82 3.53
CA ILE A 52 -3.60 -3.67 2.34
C ILE A 52 -5.05 -3.97 1.98
N LEU A 53 -5.44 -3.65 0.75
CA LEU A 53 -6.79 -3.85 0.24
C LEU A 53 -6.81 -4.99 -0.78
N ASP A 54 -7.92 -5.71 -0.86
CA ASP A 54 -8.20 -6.69 -1.91
C ASP A 54 -8.82 -6.03 -3.15
N LYS A 55 -9.03 -6.80 -4.23
CA LYS A 55 -9.69 -6.35 -5.47
C LYS A 55 -11.08 -5.75 -5.28
N PHE A 56 -11.72 -6.05 -4.14
CA PHE A 56 -13.01 -5.49 -3.76
C PHE A 56 -12.89 -4.23 -2.86
N HIS A 57 -11.69 -3.63 -2.76
CA HIS A 57 -11.37 -2.55 -1.82
C HIS A 57 -11.68 -2.89 -0.35
N ASN A 58 -11.66 -4.18 0.01
CA ASN A 58 -11.80 -4.62 1.39
C ASN A 58 -10.44 -4.65 2.07
N ILE A 59 -10.35 -4.16 3.31
CA ILE A 59 -9.12 -4.23 4.09
C ILE A 59 -8.84 -5.70 4.42
N VAL A 60 -7.74 -6.22 3.89
CA VAL A 60 -7.25 -7.57 4.19
C VAL A 60 -6.36 -7.53 5.42
N GLU A 61 -5.52 -6.49 5.51
CA GLU A 61 -4.52 -6.38 6.56
C GLU A 61 -4.20 -4.91 6.86
N GLU A 62 -3.98 -4.58 8.14
CA GLU A 62 -3.53 -3.28 8.60
C GLU A 62 -2.35 -3.46 9.56
N THR A 63 -1.24 -2.79 9.30
CA THR A 63 -0.07 -2.75 10.19
C THR A 63 0.30 -1.32 10.53
N ARG A 64 0.74 -1.06 11.76
CA ARG A 64 1.12 0.27 12.26
C ARG A 64 2.60 0.27 12.63
N TYR A 65 3.29 1.36 12.32
CA TYR A 65 4.72 1.56 12.54
C TYR A 65 5.01 2.92 13.19
#